data_AF-A0A957JQ74-F1
#
_entry.id   AF-A0A957JQ74-F1
#
_cell.length_a   1.000
_cell.length_b   1.000
_cell.length_c   1.000
_cell.angle_alpha   90.00
_cell.angle_beta   90.00
_cell.angle_gamma   90.00
#
_symmetry.space_group_name_H-M   'P 1'
#
loop_
_entity.id
_entity.type
_entity.pdbx_description
1 polymer ?
#
loop_
_entity_poly.entity_id
_entity_poly.type
_entity_poly.pdbx_seq_one_letter_code
_entity_poly.pdbx_strand_id
1 'polypeptide(L)'
;MNPERTRRARQVWDEKIGEGELVVIPSPYRQLNRPIRTYIKQMLKENPNAFVHVVVGHLAMDSAWKQMLHQNSVLIFNMALSGLERVVVTIVPFQIRREESQEGVVDRNRFTRQDLRRDGGD
;
A
#
# COMPACT_ATOMS: atom_id res chain seq x y z
N MET A 1 17.10 -14.55 7.86
CA MET A 1 16.42 -14.42 6.53
C MET A 1 16.49 -15.77 5.87
N ASN A 2 15.38 -16.33 5.36
CA ASN A 2 15.41 -17.67 4.73
C ASN A 2 15.77 -17.50 3.23
N PRO A 3 16.94 -17.98 2.77
CA PRO A 3 17.44 -17.72 1.42
C PRO A 3 16.52 -18.28 0.32
N GLU A 4 15.89 -19.43 0.57
CA GLU A 4 14.95 -20.06 -0.38
C GLU A 4 13.68 -19.23 -0.59
N ARG A 5 13.18 -18.58 0.46
CA ARG A 5 12.00 -17.70 0.34
C ARG A 5 12.31 -16.46 -0.49
N THR A 6 13.49 -15.88 -0.32
CA THR A 6 13.94 -14.71 -1.10
C THR A 6 14.12 -15.07 -2.57
N ARG A 7 14.70 -16.24 -2.86
CA ARG A 7 14.90 -16.74 -4.23
C ARG A 7 13.55 -16.93 -4.93
N ARG A 8 12.59 -17.57 -4.27
CA ARG A 8 11.24 -17.76 -4.81
C ARG A 8 10.50 -16.44 -5.05
N ALA A 9 10.63 -15.48 -4.14
CA ALA A 9 10.01 -14.17 -4.31
C ALA A 9 10.55 -13.42 -5.55
N ARG A 10 11.87 -13.52 -5.81
CA ARG A 10 12.48 -12.96 -7.03
C ARG A 10 11.94 -13.62 -8.30
N GLN A 11 11.90 -14.96 -8.34
CA GLN A 11 11.35 -15.68 -9.49
C GLN A 11 9.90 -15.24 -9.80
N VAL A 12 9.05 -15.15 -8.78
CA VAL A 12 7.66 -14.71 -8.96
C VAL A 12 7.57 -13.25 -9.42
N TRP A 13 8.47 -12.38 -8.97
CA TRP A 13 8.53 -10.99 -9.42
C TRP A 13 8.89 -10.90 -10.90
N ASP A 14 9.94 -11.62 -11.31
CA ASP A 14 10.41 -11.65 -12.70
C ASP A 14 9.33 -12.20 -13.64
N GLU A 15 8.57 -13.21 -13.19
CA GLU A 15 7.47 -13.81 -13.96
C GLU A 15 6.23 -12.90 -14.07
N LYS A 16 5.89 -12.13 -13.02
CA LYS A 16 4.60 -11.41 -12.94
C LYS A 16 4.66 -9.92 -13.20
N ILE A 17 5.76 -9.27 -12.81
CA ILE A 17 5.92 -7.82 -12.93
C ILE A 17 6.90 -7.53 -14.07
N GLY A 18 8.08 -8.15 -14.05
CA GLY A 18 9.09 -8.03 -15.12
C GLY A 18 9.70 -6.63 -15.31
N GLU A 19 9.19 -5.62 -14.61
CA GLU A 19 9.57 -4.21 -14.73
C GLU A 19 9.93 -3.61 -13.35
N GLY A 20 10.94 -2.74 -13.32
CA GLY A 20 11.42 -2.08 -12.11
C GLY A 20 12.39 -2.94 -11.27
N GLU A 21 12.91 -2.33 -10.20
CA GLU A 21 13.91 -2.96 -9.33
C GLU A 21 13.27 -3.61 -8.10
N LEU A 22 13.52 -4.91 -7.89
CA LEU A 22 13.15 -5.59 -6.65
C LEU A 22 14.30 -5.50 -5.63
N VAL A 23 14.15 -4.61 -4.65
CA VAL A 23 15.15 -4.41 -3.59
C VAL A 23 14.82 -5.26 -2.36
N VAL A 24 15.77 -6.10 -1.94
CA VAL A 24 15.64 -6.94 -0.74
C VAL A 24 16.29 -6.24 0.44
N ILE A 25 15.46 -5.71 1.34
CA ILE A 25 15.94 -5.01 2.54
C ILE A 25 16.01 -6.00 3.73
N PRO A 26 17.17 -6.19 4.37
CA PRO A 26 17.27 -7.03 5.56
C PRO A 26 16.54 -6.37 6.74
N SER A 27 15.59 -7.10 7.34
CA SER A 27 14.84 -6.66 8.52
C SER A 27 15.24 -7.48 9.76
N PRO A 28 16.29 -7.10 10.50
CA PRO A 28 16.58 -7.71 11.80
C PRO A 28 15.37 -7.52 12.74
N TYR A 29 15.07 -8.54 13.55
CA TYR A 29 13.99 -8.53 14.56
C TYR A 29 12.54 -8.37 14.05
N ARG A 30 12.26 -8.64 12.76
CA ARG A 30 10.91 -8.50 12.14
C ARG A 30 10.31 -7.08 12.22
N GLN A 31 11.13 -6.06 12.49
CA GLN A 31 10.69 -4.67 12.49
C GLN A 31 10.82 -4.09 11.08
N LEU A 32 9.70 -3.92 10.37
CA LEU A 32 9.68 -3.44 8.98
C LEU A 32 9.95 -1.93 8.84
N ASN A 33 9.58 -1.15 9.85
CA ASN A 33 9.55 0.30 9.78
C ASN A 33 10.92 0.94 9.62
N ARG A 34 11.86 0.54 10.49
CA ARG A 34 13.18 1.16 10.57
C ARG A 34 14.00 0.89 9.30
N PRO A 35 14.10 -0.34 8.79
CA PRO A 35 14.80 -0.60 7.54
C PRO A 35 14.23 0.18 6.35
N ILE A 36 12.90 0.23 6.22
CA ILE A 36 12.24 0.93 5.09
C ILE A 36 12.47 2.44 5.18
N ARG A 37 12.33 3.04 6.37
CA ARG A 37 12.63 4.46 6.58
C ARG A 37 14.09 4.79 6.25
N THR A 38 15.04 3.97 6.69
CA THR A 38 16.47 4.17 6.41
C THR A 38 16.74 4.11 4.90
N TYR A 39 16.15 3.14 4.21
CA TYR A 39 16.29 2.99 2.78
C TYR A 39 15.76 4.22 2.01
N ILE A 40 14.55 4.70 2.34
CA ILE A 40 13.97 5.90 1.71
C ILE A 40 14.85 7.14 1.98
N LYS A 41 15.35 7.30 3.21
CA LYS A 41 16.27 8.41 3.56
C LYS A 41 17.55 8.37 2.74
N GLN A 42 18.11 7.18 2.51
CA GLN A 42 19.31 7.03 1.69
C GLN A 42 19.02 7.42 0.23
N MET A 43 17.90 6.95 -0.32
CA MET A 43 17.49 7.29 -1.68
C MET A 43 17.30 8.80 -1.89
N LEU A 44 16.67 9.48 -0.92
CA LEU A 44 16.51 10.94 -0.92
C LEU A 44 17.83 11.71 -0.77
N LYS A 45 18.82 11.14 -0.05
CA LYS A 45 20.15 11.72 0.11
C LYS A 45 20.97 11.62 -1.17
N GLU A 46 20.89 10.47 -1.84
CA GLU A 46 21.55 10.22 -3.13
C GLU A 46 20.91 11.02 -4.27
N ASN A 47 19.61 11.35 -4.14
CA ASN A 47 18.86 12.12 -5.13
C ASN A 47 18.14 13.32 -4.48
N PRO A 48 18.84 14.46 -4.27
CA PRO A 48 18.30 15.59 -3.50
C PRO A 48 16.98 16.17 -4.03
N ASN A 49 16.73 16.09 -5.33
CA ASN A 49 15.54 16.61 -6.00
C ASN A 49 14.45 15.56 -6.23
N ALA A 50 14.66 14.31 -5.81
CA ALA A 50 13.68 13.25 -6.00
C ALA A 50 12.51 13.35 -5.02
N PHE A 51 11.35 12.89 -5.49
CA PHE A 51 10.17 12.60 -4.68
C PHE A 51 9.98 11.10 -4.61
N VAL A 52 9.54 10.60 -3.46
CA VAL A 52 9.31 9.18 -3.23
C VAL A 52 7.83 8.96 -3.02
N HIS A 53 7.20 8.21 -3.92
CA HIS A 53 5.81 7.79 -3.76
C HIS A 53 5.77 6.34 -3.30
N VAL A 54 5.26 6.12 -2.10
CA VAL A 54 5.12 4.79 -1.50
C VAL A 54 3.67 4.34 -1.64
N VAL A 55 3.43 3.34 -2.48
CA VAL A 55 2.11 2.73 -2.66
C VAL A 55 2.01 1.47 -1.81
N VAL A 56 1.07 1.44 -0.88
CA VAL A 56 0.86 0.33 0.04
C VAL A 56 -0.50 -0.31 -0.22
N GLY A 57 -0.51 -1.53 -0.75
CA GLY A 57 -1.74 -2.33 -0.83
C GLY A 57 -2.20 -2.78 0.55
N HIS A 58 -3.49 -2.56 0.87
CA HIS A 58 -4.11 -3.01 2.11
C HIS A 58 -5.29 -3.96 1.80
N LEU A 59 -5.16 -5.23 2.13
CA LEU A 59 -6.25 -6.21 1.95
C LEU A 59 -7.36 -5.92 2.96
N ALA A 60 -8.47 -5.34 2.50
CA ALA A 60 -9.64 -5.02 3.31
C ALA A 60 -10.71 -6.11 3.09
N MET A 61 -11.05 -6.87 4.12
CA MET A 61 -12.14 -7.86 4.07
C MET A 61 -13.42 -7.28 4.70
N ASP A 62 -14.58 -7.65 4.17
CA ASP A 62 -15.90 -7.07 4.54
C ASP A 62 -16.39 -7.42 5.98
N SER A 63 -15.60 -8.14 6.78
CA SER A 63 -15.93 -8.48 8.17
C SER A 63 -15.04 -7.73 9.17
N ALA A 64 -15.51 -6.57 9.62
CA ALA A 64 -14.71 -5.63 10.39
C ALA A 64 -14.35 -6.04 11.85
N TRP A 65 -14.77 -7.18 12.42
CA TRP A 65 -14.82 -7.28 13.91
C TRP A 65 -14.15 -8.44 14.67
N LYS A 66 -13.75 -9.59 14.12
CA LYS A 66 -13.18 -10.67 14.98
C LYS A 66 -11.64 -10.67 15.15
N GLN A 67 -10.89 -9.79 14.47
CA GLN A 67 -9.41 -9.80 14.53
C GLN A 67 -8.73 -8.42 14.43
N MET A 68 -9.43 -7.33 14.76
CA MET A 68 -8.86 -5.96 14.80
C MET A 68 -7.86 -5.75 15.97
N LEU A 69 -7.26 -6.82 16.54
CA LEU A 69 -6.50 -6.72 17.78
C LEU A 69 -4.98 -6.64 17.64
N HIS A 70 -4.34 -6.97 16.50
CA HIS A 70 -2.86 -6.94 16.45
C HIS A 70 -2.17 -6.48 15.16
N GLN A 71 -2.87 -6.15 14.07
CA GLN A 71 -2.24 -6.07 12.74
C GLN A 71 -2.38 -4.73 12.02
N ASN A 72 -2.33 -3.61 12.74
CA ASN A 72 -2.29 -2.27 12.12
C ASN A 72 -0.89 -1.92 11.59
N SER A 73 -0.29 -2.80 10.79
CA SER A 73 0.99 -2.55 10.14
C SER A 73 0.93 -1.27 9.30
N VAL A 74 -0.20 -0.98 8.66
CA VAL A 74 -0.41 0.22 7.83
C VAL A 74 -0.33 1.51 8.65
N LEU A 75 -0.93 1.55 9.84
CA LEU A 75 -0.83 2.72 10.73
C LEU A 75 0.61 2.95 11.17
N ILE A 76 1.28 1.86 11.55
CA ILE A 76 2.67 1.86 11.98
C ILE A 76 3.62 2.27 10.82
N PHE A 77 3.31 1.84 9.59
CA PHE A 77 4.01 2.22 8.37
C PHE A 77 3.87 3.71 8.09
N ASN A 78 2.64 4.24 8.12
CA ASN A 78 2.39 5.66 7.96
C ASN A 78 3.11 6.49 9.02
N MET A 79 3.05 6.09 10.29
CA MET A 79 3.77 6.78 11.37
C MET A 79 5.29 6.76 11.17
N ALA A 80 5.84 5.65 10.66
CA ALA A 80 7.28 5.53 10.44
C ALA A 80 7.80 6.40 9.28
N LEU A 81 6.96 6.62 8.26
CA LEU A 81 7.28 7.46 7.11
C LEU A 81 6.88 8.92 7.28
N SER A 82 6.01 9.20 8.27
CA SER A 82 5.64 10.56 8.67
C SER A 82 6.88 11.38 9.04
N GLY A 83 6.89 12.63 8.59
CA GLY A 83 8.00 13.57 8.82
C GLY A 83 9.21 13.40 7.89
N LEU A 84 9.11 12.58 6.83
CA LEU A 84 10.06 12.67 5.70
C LEU A 84 9.52 13.67 4.68
N GLU A 85 10.30 14.72 4.40
CA GLU A 85 9.99 15.62 3.30
C GLU A 85 10.06 14.88 1.96
N ARG A 86 9.22 15.31 0.99
CA ARG A 86 9.16 14.75 -0.37
C ARG A 86 8.77 13.27 -0.44
N VAL A 87 8.16 12.74 0.62
CA VAL A 87 7.60 11.38 0.65
C VAL A 87 6.08 11.46 0.72
N VAL A 88 5.42 10.82 -0.26
CA VAL A 88 3.97 10.66 -0.28
C VAL A 88 3.66 9.19 -0.07
N VAL A 89 2.71 8.89 0.82
CA VAL A 89 2.26 7.50 1.06
C VAL A 89 0.80 7.38 0.64
N THR A 90 0.51 6.44 -0.26
CA THR A 90 -0.85 6.13 -0.71
C THR A 90 -1.20 4.72 -0.29
N ILE A 91 -2.27 4.58 0.48
CA ILE A 91 -2.81 3.28 0.87
C ILE A 91 -3.92 2.93 -0.11
N VAL A 92 -3.76 1.79 -0.79
CA VAL A 92 -4.74 1.28 -1.76
C VAL A 92 -5.47 0.09 -1.12
N PRO A 93 -6.72 0.25 -0.68
CA PRO A 93 -7.49 -0.89 -0.18
C PRO A 93 -7.82 -1.85 -1.32
N PHE A 94 -7.58 -3.14 -1.12
CA PHE A 94 -7.93 -4.22 -2.02
C PHE A 94 -8.95 -5.13 -1.35
N GLN A 95 -10.20 -5.11 -1.84
CA GLN A 95 -11.25 -6.00 -1.36
C GLN A 95 -11.19 -7.32 -2.10
N ILE A 96 -10.93 -8.42 -1.37
CA ILE A 96 -11.05 -9.76 -1.94
C ILE A 96 -12.55 -10.08 -1.96
N ARG A 97 -13.22 -9.80 -3.08
CA ARG A 97 -14.58 -10.29 -3.28
C ARG A 97 -14.49 -11.80 -3.47
N ARG A 98 -15.01 -12.56 -2.50
CA ARG A 98 -15.22 -13.99 -2.69
C ARG A 98 -16.29 -14.11 -3.78
N GLU A 99 -16.01 -14.83 -4.85
CA GLU A 99 -17.03 -15.17 -5.84
C GLU A 99 -18.02 -16.15 -5.18
N GLU A 100 -18.94 -15.62 -4.38
CA GLU A 100 -20.22 -16.27 -4.15
C GLU A 100 -21.16 -15.74 -5.21
N SER A 101 -21.56 -16.66 -6.06
CA SER A 101 -22.47 -16.50 -7.18
C SER A 101 -23.68 -15.61 -6.83
N GLN A 102 -24.00 -14.72 -7.77
CA GLN A 102 -25.28 -14.03 -7.98
C GLN A 102 -25.52 -12.68 -7.26
N GLU A 103 -25.62 -11.66 -8.13
CA GLU A 103 -26.40 -10.42 -8.05
C GLU A 103 -26.09 -9.36 -6.97
N GLY A 104 -25.76 -8.17 -7.45
CA GLY A 104 -25.80 -6.94 -6.67
C GLY A 104 -24.44 -6.33 -6.34
N VAL A 105 -23.66 -5.95 -7.35
CA VAL A 105 -22.52 -5.03 -7.15
C VAL A 105 -23.09 -3.67 -6.73
N VAL A 106 -23.17 -3.43 -5.43
CA VAL A 106 -23.38 -2.08 -4.88
C VAL A 106 -22.04 -1.34 -4.98
N ASP A 107 -21.80 -0.73 -6.13
CA ASP A 107 -20.75 0.27 -6.29
C ASP A 107 -21.14 1.53 -5.50
N ARG A 108 -20.43 1.78 -4.41
CA ARG A 108 -20.62 2.94 -3.54
C ARG A 108 -19.65 4.08 -3.87
N ASN A 109 -19.18 4.19 -5.12
CA ASN A 109 -18.64 5.45 -5.64
C ASN A 109 -19.74 6.48 -5.95
N ARG A 110 -20.78 6.53 -5.10
CA ARG A 110 -22.02 7.29 -5.27
C ARG A 110 -21.94 8.68 -4.62
N PHE A 111 -20.75 9.28 -4.60
CA PHE A 111 -20.52 10.59 -4.00
C PHE A 111 -19.67 11.47 -4.90
N THR A 112 -20.09 11.66 -6.16
CA THR A 112 -19.81 12.88 -6.98
C THR A 112 -20.37 12.71 -8.39
N ARG A 113 -21.60 13.21 -8.64
CA ARG A 113 -21.96 13.92 -9.89
C ARG A 113 -23.42 14.40 -9.97
N GLN A 114 -24.31 14.04 -9.05
CA GLN A 114 -25.73 14.42 -9.17
C GLN A 114 -26.12 15.75 -8.50
N ASP A 115 -25.26 16.35 -7.67
CA ASP A 115 -25.54 17.62 -6.99
C ASP A 115 -24.95 18.87 -7.67
N LEU A 116 -24.29 18.75 -8.83
CA LEU A 116 -23.78 19.89 -9.60
C LEU A 116 -24.71 20.31 -10.76
N ARG A 117 -25.98 19.91 -10.73
CA ARG A 117 -27.01 20.31 -11.71
C ARG A 117 -28.21 21.02 -11.10
N ARG A 118 -28.02 21.68 -9.96
CA ARG A 118 -28.98 22.62 -9.37
C ARG A 118 -28.27 23.92 -8.97
N ASP A 119 -27.67 24.56 -9.96
CA ASP A 119 -27.42 26.00 -9.90
C ASP A 119 -27.25 26.49 -11.34
N GLY A 120 -28.28 27.14 -11.88
CA GLY A 120 -28.27 27.62 -13.26
C GLY A 120 -29.64 27.64 -13.95
N GLY A 121 -30.66 28.18 -13.29
CA GLY A 121 -31.95 28.45 -13.93
C GLY A 121 -33.03 28.89 -12.97
N ASP A 122 -32.96 30.14 -12.51
CA ASP A 122 -33.98 31.17 -12.76
C ASP A 122 -33.39 32.56 -12.43
#